data_AF-A0A7W0A1C6-F1
#
_entry.id   AF-A0A7W0A1C6-F1
#
_cell.length_a   1.000
_cell.length_b   1.000
_cell.length_c   1.000
_cell.angle_alpha   90.00
_cell.angle_beta   90.00
_cell.angle_gamma   90.00
#
_symmetry.space_group_name_H-M   'P 1'
#
loop_
_entity.id
_entity.type
_entity.pdbx_description
1 polymer ?
#
loop_
_entity_poly.entity_id
_entity_poly.type
_entity_poly.pdbx_seq_one_letter_code
_entity_poly.pdbx_strand_id
1 'polypeptide(L)'
;LRAVQPGRGASRQARLGWGLVSVPPVAWLTMVATFPYLWPDPIGHTRALFTFRARSFELQMRAFDRAAVETRGEAFDRVWRQLTDWMTTGGVLDARLRDWTGTGWADLRYLDVALAALGLVAVLGLIRREGPVGPAALVAATVGGEALLVFLAMDVDYARYHLPILLALAVSAGLGVGMAWGGLLALAGRIGRRGAQPVPLRSLDARAGG
;
A
#
# COMPACT_ATOMS: atom_id res chain seq x y z
N LEU A 1 12.07 -36.41 6.57
CA LEU A 1 12.08 -35.43 5.44
C LEU A 1 10.77 -35.58 4.67
N ARG A 2 9.76 -34.74 4.93
CA ARG A 2 8.50 -34.76 4.15
C ARG A 2 8.76 -34.06 2.81
N ALA A 3 8.56 -34.79 1.72
CA ALA A 3 8.57 -34.23 0.37
C ALA A 3 7.49 -33.14 0.27
N VAL A 4 7.90 -31.89 0.12
CA VAL A 4 7.01 -30.79 -0.25
C VAL A 4 6.56 -31.06 -1.68
N GLN A 5 5.29 -31.44 -1.87
CA GLN A 5 4.73 -31.63 -3.21
C GLN A 5 4.72 -30.28 -3.98
N PRO A 6 5.47 -30.13 -5.08
CA PRO A 6 5.62 -28.83 -5.77
C PRO A 6 4.38 -28.38 -6.57
N GLY A 7 3.34 -29.21 -6.72
CA GLY A 7 2.27 -28.99 -7.71
C GLY A 7 1.04 -28.18 -7.26
N ARG A 8 0.75 -28.09 -5.96
CA ARG A 8 -0.50 -27.46 -5.47
C ARG A 8 -0.43 -25.93 -5.40
N GLY A 9 0.76 -25.36 -5.22
CA GLY A 9 0.96 -23.91 -5.15
C GLY A 9 0.84 -23.22 -6.52
N ALA A 10 1.51 -23.78 -7.53
CA ALA A 10 1.53 -23.23 -8.89
C ALA A 10 0.14 -23.24 -9.55
N SER A 11 -0.63 -24.31 -9.38
CA SER A 11 -2.00 -24.42 -9.89
C SER A 11 -2.97 -23.43 -9.23
N ARG A 12 -2.77 -23.11 -7.94
CA ARG A 12 -3.58 -22.09 -7.23
C ARG A 12 -3.22 -20.67 -7.66
N GLN A 13 -1.93 -20.36 -7.82
CA GLN A 13 -1.48 -19.06 -8.33
C GLN A 13 -1.93 -18.83 -9.78
N ALA A 14 -1.82 -19.83 -10.65
CA ALA A 14 -2.32 -19.77 -12.01
C ALA A 14 -3.84 -19.51 -12.06
N ARG A 15 -4.62 -20.15 -11.18
CA ARG A 15 -6.06 -19.89 -11.05
C ARG A 15 -6.36 -18.45 -10.59
N LEU A 16 -5.59 -17.90 -9.65
CA LEU A 16 -5.74 -16.51 -9.20
C LEU A 16 -5.38 -15.52 -10.32
N GLY A 17 -4.29 -15.80 -11.07
CA GLY A 17 -3.90 -15.04 -12.25
C GLY A 17 -5.00 -15.00 -13.31
N TRP A 18 -5.59 -16.17 -13.63
CA TRP A 18 -6.72 -16.26 -14.56
C TRP A 18 -7.99 -15.55 -14.06
N GLY A 19 -8.23 -15.59 -12.74
CA GLY A 19 -9.32 -14.85 -12.12
C GLY A 19 -9.24 -13.35 -12.44
N LEU A 20 -8.04 -12.77 -12.41
CA LEU A 20 -7.85 -11.33 -12.67
C LEU A 20 -8.05 -10.94 -14.13
N VAL A 21 -7.60 -11.77 -15.06
CA VAL A 21 -7.83 -11.53 -16.49
C VAL A 21 -9.34 -11.49 -16.78
N SER A 22 -10.13 -12.27 -16.04
CA SER A 22 -11.59 -12.27 -16.18
C SER A 22 -12.28 -11.08 -15.50
N VAL A 23 -11.62 -10.34 -14.61
CA VAL A 23 -12.26 -9.24 -13.86
C VAL A 23 -12.76 -8.12 -14.79
N PRO A 24 -11.96 -7.53 -15.70
CA PRO A 24 -12.45 -6.47 -16.58
C PRO A 24 -13.67 -6.85 -17.44
N PRO A 25 -13.69 -8.00 -18.15
CA PRO A 25 -14.87 -8.38 -18.93
C PRO A 25 -16.07 -8.69 -18.05
N VAL A 26 -15.89 -9.34 -16.90
CA VAL A 26 -17.01 -9.58 -15.96
C VAL A 26 -17.56 -8.26 -15.42
N ALA A 27 -16.70 -7.33 -15.00
CA ALA A 27 -17.12 -6.01 -14.52
C ALA A 27 -17.88 -5.23 -15.60
N TRP A 28 -17.40 -5.26 -16.85
CA TRP A 28 -18.08 -4.63 -17.98
C TRP A 28 -19.45 -5.26 -18.24
N LEU A 29 -19.54 -6.59 -18.24
CA LEU A 29 -20.81 -7.30 -18.41
C LEU A 29 -21.80 -6.99 -17.28
N THR A 30 -21.33 -6.98 -16.03
CA THR A 30 -22.15 -6.60 -14.88
C THR A 30 -22.63 -5.16 -15.01
N MET A 31 -21.77 -4.21 -15.40
CA MET A 31 -22.16 -2.82 -15.66
C MET A 31 -23.27 -2.75 -16.71
N VAL A 32 -23.10 -3.38 -17.87
CA VAL A 32 -24.13 -3.39 -18.92
C VAL A 32 -25.43 -4.02 -18.42
N ALA A 33 -25.36 -5.12 -17.67
CA ALA A 33 -26.53 -5.79 -17.11
C ALA A 33 -27.27 -4.93 -16.07
N THR A 34 -26.55 -4.20 -15.22
CA THR A 34 -27.12 -3.38 -14.13
C THR A 34 -27.69 -2.05 -14.61
N PHE A 35 -27.27 -1.54 -15.78
CA PHE A 35 -27.67 -0.23 -16.29
C PHE A 35 -28.48 -0.37 -17.60
N PRO A 36 -29.83 -0.47 -17.53
CA PRO A 36 -30.68 -0.69 -18.70
C PRO A 36 -30.52 0.33 -19.81
N TYR A 37 -30.18 1.57 -19.47
CA TYR A 37 -29.95 2.61 -20.48
C TYR A 37 -28.77 2.30 -21.41
N LEU A 38 -27.84 1.40 -21.03
CA LEU A 38 -26.73 0.96 -21.87
C LEU A 38 -27.15 -0.07 -22.94
N TRP A 39 -28.28 -0.77 -22.78
CA TRP A 39 -28.63 -1.92 -23.63
C TRP A 39 -28.76 -1.63 -25.13
N PRO A 40 -29.34 -0.49 -25.56
CA PRO A 40 -29.51 -0.21 -26.99
C PRO A 40 -28.19 -0.02 -27.74
N ASP A 41 -27.18 0.55 -27.08
CA ASP A 41 -25.83 0.77 -27.62
C ASP A 41 -24.81 0.80 -26.47
N PRO A 42 -24.35 -0.36 -25.97
CA PRO A 42 -23.51 -0.43 -24.77
C PRO A 42 -22.15 0.22 -24.97
N ILE A 43 -21.63 0.25 -26.20
CA ILE A 43 -20.34 0.86 -26.50
C ILE A 43 -20.51 2.37 -26.66
N GLY A 44 -21.48 2.83 -27.45
CA GLY A 44 -21.70 4.25 -27.68
C GLY A 44 -22.16 5.00 -26.44
N HIS A 45 -23.10 4.46 -25.66
CA HIS A 45 -23.54 5.10 -24.42
C HIS A 45 -22.43 5.14 -23.37
N THR A 46 -21.62 4.08 -23.23
CA THR A 46 -20.43 4.10 -22.35
C THR A 46 -19.44 5.19 -22.78
N ARG A 47 -19.14 5.31 -24.08
CA ARG A 47 -18.29 6.38 -24.61
C ARG A 47 -18.87 7.77 -24.34
N ALA A 48 -20.19 7.94 -24.48
CA ALA A 48 -20.87 9.19 -24.21
C ALA A 48 -20.75 9.60 -22.73
N LEU A 49 -20.91 8.66 -21.79
CA LEU A 49 -20.70 8.91 -20.36
C LEU A 49 -19.28 9.35 -20.05
N PHE A 50 -18.28 8.64 -20.58
CA PHE A 50 -16.87 9.03 -20.37
C PHE A 50 -16.58 10.40 -20.95
N THR A 51 -17.11 10.71 -22.14
CA THR A 51 -16.97 12.02 -22.78
C THR A 51 -17.64 13.12 -21.95
N PHE A 52 -18.86 12.89 -21.48
CA PHE A 52 -19.57 13.81 -20.60
C PHE A 52 -18.80 14.04 -19.29
N ARG A 53 -18.23 12.98 -18.71
CA ARG A 53 -17.44 13.08 -17.48
C ARG A 53 -16.17 13.87 -17.68
N ALA A 54 -15.43 13.61 -18.77
CA ALA A 54 -14.21 14.34 -19.13
C ALA A 54 -14.50 15.83 -19.32
N ARG A 55 -15.56 16.18 -20.08
CA ARG A 55 -15.98 17.58 -20.25
C ARG A 55 -16.41 18.25 -18.95
N SER A 56 -17.09 17.51 -18.08
CA SER A 56 -17.50 18.03 -16.77
C SER A 56 -16.29 18.38 -15.90
N PHE A 57 -15.20 17.60 -15.98
CA PHE A 57 -13.95 17.92 -15.30
C PHE A 57 -13.26 19.13 -15.91
N GLU A 58 -13.22 19.25 -17.23
CA GLU A 58 -12.66 20.42 -17.91
C GLU A 58 -13.37 21.72 -17.50
N LEU A 59 -14.70 21.69 -17.42
CA LEU A 59 -15.47 22.83 -16.95
C LEU A 59 -15.20 23.14 -15.47
N GLN A 60 -15.04 22.12 -14.62
CA GLN A 60 -14.69 22.31 -13.21
C GLN A 60 -13.27 22.89 -13.04
N MET A 61 -12.30 22.48 -13.87
CA MET A 61 -10.95 23.06 -13.88
C MET A 61 -11.00 24.55 -14.20
N ARG A 62 -11.72 24.93 -15.27
CA ARG A 62 -11.87 26.34 -15.68
C ARG A 62 -12.67 27.20 -14.69
N ALA A 63 -13.57 26.59 -13.93
CA ALA A 63 -14.38 27.29 -12.93
C ALA A 63 -13.65 27.46 -11.59
N PHE A 64 -12.68 26.59 -11.30
CA PHE A 64 -11.93 26.58 -10.04
C PHE A 64 -10.42 26.53 -10.31
N ASP A 65 -9.85 27.65 -10.77
CA ASP A 65 -8.42 27.76 -11.11
C ASP A 65 -7.48 27.25 -9.99
N ARG A 66 -7.86 27.42 -8.72
CA ARG A 66 -7.07 26.93 -7.58
C ARG A 66 -7.02 25.40 -7.46
N ALA A 67 -8.02 24.70 -8.01
CA ALA A 67 -8.12 23.25 -7.98
C ALA A 67 -7.51 22.60 -9.22
N ALA A 68 -7.26 23.35 -10.30
CA ALA A 68 -6.57 22.84 -11.47
C ALA A 68 -5.12 22.49 -11.11
N VAL A 69 -4.64 21.38 -11.66
CA VAL A 69 -3.25 20.92 -11.52
C VAL A 69 -2.61 20.96 -12.89
N GLU A 70 -1.67 21.88 -13.10
CA GLU A 70 -1.12 22.13 -14.44
C GLU A 70 0.06 21.22 -14.76
N THR A 71 0.77 20.77 -13.72
CA THR A 71 1.98 19.96 -13.89
C THR A 71 2.01 18.76 -12.95
N ARG A 72 2.75 17.71 -13.35
CA ARG A 72 2.94 16.52 -12.51
C ARG A 72 3.78 16.80 -11.25
N GLY A 73 4.65 17.80 -11.29
CA GLY A 73 5.39 18.27 -10.10
C GLY A 73 4.42 18.88 -9.07
N GLU A 74 3.53 19.74 -9.54
CA GLU A 74 2.48 20.30 -8.68
C GLU A 74 1.54 19.23 -8.14
N ALA A 75 1.18 18.24 -8.97
CA ALA A 75 0.40 17.07 -8.55
C ALA A 75 1.07 16.34 -7.38
N PHE A 76 2.38 16.09 -7.50
CA PHE A 76 3.17 15.47 -6.45
C PHE A 76 3.21 16.33 -5.18
N ASP A 77 3.47 17.63 -5.29
CA ASP A 77 3.54 18.53 -4.13
C ASP A 77 2.19 18.65 -3.40
N ARG A 78 1.07 18.61 -4.13
CA ARG A 78 -0.27 18.59 -3.56
C ARG A 78 -0.54 17.28 -2.81
N VAL A 79 -0.27 16.14 -3.45
CA VAL A 79 -0.39 14.82 -2.79
C VAL A 79 0.52 14.75 -1.57
N TRP A 80 1.77 15.16 -1.67
CA TRP A 80 2.73 15.14 -0.57
C TRP A 80 2.22 15.94 0.62
N ARG A 81 1.83 17.21 0.42
CA ARG A 81 1.24 18.05 1.48
C ARG A 81 -0.04 17.44 2.05
N GLN A 82 -0.89 16.88 1.20
CA GLN A 82 -2.11 16.22 1.65
C GLN A 82 -1.78 15.06 2.61
N LEU A 83 -0.77 14.26 2.30
CA LEU A 83 -0.32 13.13 3.11
C LEU A 83 0.39 13.56 4.39
N THR A 84 1.26 14.57 4.34
CA THR A 84 2.09 14.98 5.50
C THR A 84 1.44 16.00 6.41
N ASP A 85 0.49 16.80 5.91
CA ASP A 85 -0.03 17.94 6.67
C ASP A 85 -1.50 17.72 7.08
N TRP A 86 -2.31 17.07 6.23
CA TRP A 86 -3.76 16.97 6.45
C TRP A 86 -4.23 15.59 6.86
N MET A 87 -3.61 14.54 6.33
CA MET A 87 -4.07 13.15 6.47
C MET A 87 -3.08 12.26 7.23
N THR A 88 -2.15 12.86 7.97
CA THR A 88 -1.15 12.15 8.77
C THR A 88 -1.67 11.76 10.16
N THR A 89 -1.49 10.49 10.54
CA THR A 89 -1.68 10.03 11.92
C THR A 89 -0.55 10.55 12.81
N GLY A 90 0.65 10.68 12.25
CA GLY A 90 1.81 11.26 12.91
C GLY A 90 1.63 12.72 13.35
N GLY A 91 0.96 13.54 12.54
CA GLY A 91 0.61 14.92 12.93
C GLY A 91 -0.40 14.97 14.09
N VAL A 92 -1.36 14.05 14.14
CA VAL A 92 -2.30 13.91 15.27
C VAL A 92 -1.55 13.49 16.55
N LEU A 93 -0.58 12.58 16.42
CA LEU A 93 0.28 12.17 17.54
C LEU A 93 1.15 13.32 18.05
N ASP A 94 1.74 14.12 17.16
CA ASP A 94 2.52 15.31 17.54
C ASP A 94 1.66 16.31 18.31
N ALA A 95 0.47 16.64 17.79
CA ALA A 95 -0.45 17.55 18.45
C ALA A 95 -0.81 17.05 19.86
N ARG A 96 -1.13 15.76 20.00
CA ARG A 96 -1.46 15.15 21.28
C ARG A 96 -0.28 15.14 22.26
N LEU A 97 0.93 14.88 21.77
CA LEU A 97 2.16 14.89 22.57
C LEU A 97 2.48 16.29 23.08
N ARG A 98 2.29 17.30 22.22
CA ARG A 98 2.47 18.71 22.56
C ARG A 98 1.50 19.16 23.64
N ASP A 99 0.24 18.76 23.53
CA ASP A 99 -0.78 19.05 24.55
C ASP A 99 -0.43 18.42 25.92
N TRP A 100 0.21 17.25 25.91
CA TRP A 100 0.53 16.53 27.14
C TRP A 100 1.84 16.97 27.81
N THR A 101 2.88 17.24 27.00
CA THR A 101 4.25 17.48 27.50
C THR A 101 4.71 18.92 27.37
N GLY A 102 3.95 19.77 26.66
CA GLY A 102 4.37 21.10 26.25
C GLY A 102 5.40 21.11 25.10
N THR A 103 5.88 19.94 24.68
CA THR A 103 6.87 19.77 23.60
C THR A 103 6.33 18.87 22.50
N GLY A 104 6.47 19.30 21.24
CA GLY A 104 6.10 18.51 20.06
C GLY A 104 7.33 17.97 19.33
N TRP A 105 7.13 16.89 18.58
CA TRP A 105 8.10 16.30 17.66
C TRP A 105 7.58 16.46 16.24
N ALA A 106 7.91 17.59 15.61
CA ALA A 106 7.40 17.97 14.29
C ALA A 106 7.66 16.92 13.19
N ASP A 107 8.70 16.11 13.34
CA ASP A 107 9.05 15.06 12.38
C ASP A 107 8.09 13.86 12.39
N LEU A 108 7.24 13.74 13.42
CA LEU A 108 6.22 12.68 13.46
C LEU A 108 5.26 12.77 12.28
N ARG A 109 5.05 13.94 11.67
CA ARG A 109 4.24 14.09 10.45
C ARG A 109 4.70 13.24 9.26
N TYR A 110 5.96 12.78 9.27
CA TYR A 110 6.52 11.91 8.23
C TYR A 110 6.43 10.42 8.59
N LEU A 111 5.90 10.08 9.77
CA LEU A 111 5.85 8.70 10.27
C LEU A 111 5.08 7.78 9.33
N ASP A 112 3.90 8.20 8.86
CA ASP A 112 3.06 7.38 7.98
C ASP A 112 3.75 7.09 6.66
N VAL A 113 4.41 8.11 6.10
CA VAL A 113 5.17 7.99 4.85
C VAL A 113 6.40 7.09 5.04
N ALA A 114 7.11 7.22 6.16
CA ALA A 114 8.27 6.37 6.47
C ALA A 114 7.86 4.90 6.63
N LEU A 115 6.75 4.63 7.34
CA LEU A 115 6.18 3.29 7.48
C LEU A 115 5.72 2.74 6.14
N ALA A 116 5.07 3.56 5.31
CA ALA A 116 4.67 3.17 3.98
C ALA A 116 5.86 2.84 3.08
N ALA A 117 6.95 3.62 3.16
CA ALA A 117 8.18 3.34 2.43
C ALA A 117 8.79 2.00 2.85
N LEU A 118 8.83 1.70 4.15
CA LEU A 118 9.28 0.39 4.65
C LEU A 118 8.41 -0.75 4.12
N GLY A 119 7.09 -0.60 4.14
CA GLY A 119 6.18 -1.60 3.58
C GLY A 119 6.32 -1.77 2.08
N LEU A 120 6.54 -0.69 1.32
CA LEU A 120 6.80 -0.76 -0.11
C LEU A 120 8.08 -1.55 -0.40
N VAL A 121 9.16 -1.30 0.33
CA VAL A 121 10.40 -2.08 0.22
C VAL A 121 10.15 -3.56 0.52
N ALA A 122 9.30 -3.86 1.51
CA ALA A 122 8.87 -5.22 1.81
C ALA A 122 8.22 -5.91 0.61
N VAL A 123 7.23 -5.23 0.02
CA VAL A 123 6.44 -5.74 -1.10
C VAL A 123 7.35 -5.97 -2.30
N LEU A 124 8.22 -5.02 -2.63
CA LEU A 124 9.21 -5.18 -3.69
C LEU A 124 10.16 -6.35 -3.43
N GLY A 125 10.60 -6.53 -2.19
CA GLY A 125 11.40 -7.68 -1.76
C GLY A 125 10.65 -9.01 -1.93
N LEU A 126 9.37 -9.07 -1.59
CA LEU A 126 8.52 -10.24 -1.78
C LEU A 126 8.31 -10.54 -3.27
N ILE A 127 8.01 -9.54 -4.09
CA ILE A 127 7.87 -9.68 -5.54
C ILE A 127 9.16 -10.22 -6.16
N ARG A 128 10.32 -9.70 -5.74
CA ARG A 128 11.62 -10.19 -6.22
C ARG A 128 11.86 -11.66 -5.86
N ARG A 129 11.35 -12.12 -4.71
CA ARG A 129 11.57 -13.49 -4.20
C ARG A 129 10.55 -14.49 -4.74
N GLU A 130 9.28 -14.09 -4.84
CA GLU A 130 8.16 -14.96 -5.24
C GLU A 130 7.83 -14.86 -6.73
N GLY A 131 8.34 -13.83 -7.40
CA GLY A 131 8.10 -13.54 -8.80
C GLY A 131 6.89 -12.62 -9.04
N PRO A 132 6.71 -12.16 -10.29
CA PRO A 132 5.69 -11.17 -10.67
C PRO A 132 4.25 -11.72 -10.70
N VAL A 133 4.08 -13.04 -10.54
CA VAL A 133 2.76 -13.71 -10.53
C VAL A 133 2.34 -14.09 -9.09
N GLY A 134 3.11 -13.64 -8.08
CA GLY A 134 2.83 -13.88 -6.68
C GLY A 134 1.72 -12.98 -6.10
N PRO A 135 1.14 -13.34 -4.94
CA PRO A 135 0.13 -12.51 -4.27
C PRO A 135 0.61 -11.09 -3.96
N ALA A 136 1.89 -10.91 -3.60
CA ALA A 136 2.46 -9.58 -3.35
C ALA A 136 2.48 -8.71 -4.62
N ALA A 137 2.82 -9.31 -5.77
CA ALA A 137 2.79 -8.63 -7.06
C ALA A 137 1.37 -8.22 -7.44
N LEU A 138 0.40 -9.07 -7.14
CA LEU A 138 -1.00 -8.76 -7.34
C LEU A 138 -1.47 -7.58 -6.50
N VAL A 139 -1.21 -7.59 -5.19
CA VAL A 139 -1.59 -6.48 -4.31
C VAL A 139 -0.94 -5.17 -4.79
N ALA A 140 0.35 -5.21 -5.14
CA ALA A 140 1.06 -4.05 -5.68
C ALA A 140 0.45 -3.57 -7.01
N ALA A 141 0.11 -4.48 -7.92
CA ALA A 141 -0.49 -4.14 -9.20
C ALA A 141 -1.89 -3.54 -9.05
N THR A 142 -2.73 -4.10 -8.18
CA THR A 142 -4.09 -3.61 -7.97
C THR A 142 -4.08 -2.29 -7.21
N VAL A 143 -3.56 -2.28 -5.98
CA VAL A 143 -3.65 -1.12 -5.09
C VAL A 143 -2.68 -0.02 -5.54
N GLY A 144 -1.45 -0.39 -5.89
CA GLY A 144 -0.46 0.56 -6.41
C GLY A 144 -0.80 1.05 -7.81
N GLY A 145 -1.36 0.18 -8.66
CA GLY A 145 -1.82 0.57 -9.99
C GLY A 145 -2.99 1.56 -9.94
N GLU A 146 -3.98 1.33 -9.07
CA GLU A 146 -5.07 2.28 -8.86
C GLU A 146 -4.55 3.64 -8.37
N ALA A 147 -3.69 3.66 -7.35
CA ALA A 147 -3.09 4.90 -6.84
C ALA A 147 -2.26 5.62 -7.91
N LEU A 148 -1.46 4.88 -8.69
CA LEU A 148 -0.65 5.43 -9.77
C LEU A 148 -1.53 6.00 -10.90
N LEU A 149 -2.56 5.28 -11.32
CA LEU A 149 -3.48 5.76 -12.35
C LEU A 149 -4.19 7.04 -11.91
N VAL A 150 -4.63 7.10 -10.66
CA VAL A 150 -5.25 8.30 -10.08
C VAL A 150 -4.26 9.45 -10.06
N PHE A 151 -3.03 9.22 -9.63
CA PHE A 151 -1.98 10.24 -9.64
C PHE A 151 -1.68 10.75 -11.07
N LEU A 152 -1.56 9.84 -12.04
CA LEU A 152 -1.29 10.17 -13.43
C LEU A 152 -2.48 10.83 -14.14
N ALA A 153 -3.70 10.59 -13.67
CA ALA A 153 -4.92 11.23 -14.17
C ALA A 153 -5.33 12.45 -13.33
N MET A 154 -4.52 12.85 -12.33
CA MET A 154 -4.85 13.96 -11.47
C MET A 154 -4.61 15.27 -12.21
N ASP A 155 -5.70 15.83 -12.71
CA ASP A 155 -5.73 17.19 -13.30
C ASP A 155 -6.56 18.15 -12.41
N VAL A 156 -7.23 17.61 -11.37
CA VAL A 156 -8.01 18.38 -10.39
C VAL A 156 -7.76 17.89 -8.97
N ASP A 157 -7.48 18.83 -8.08
CA ASP A 157 -7.22 18.60 -6.67
C ASP A 157 -8.52 18.64 -5.84
N TYR A 158 -9.11 17.46 -5.66
CA TYR A 158 -10.15 17.25 -4.67
C TYR A 158 -9.74 16.16 -3.68
N ALA A 159 -10.02 16.39 -2.38
CA ALA A 159 -9.69 15.44 -1.31
C ALA A 159 -10.20 14.02 -1.58
N ARG A 160 -11.37 13.85 -2.20
CA ARG A 160 -11.94 12.54 -2.55
C ARG A 160 -11.10 11.74 -3.54
N TYR A 161 -10.29 12.40 -4.39
CA TYR A 161 -9.42 11.72 -5.34
C TYR A 161 -8.14 11.21 -4.68
N HIS A 162 -7.86 11.59 -3.44
CA HIS A 162 -6.71 11.07 -2.71
C HIS A 162 -7.01 9.72 -2.03
N LEU A 163 -8.27 9.29 -1.95
CA LEU A 163 -8.65 8.05 -1.24
C LEU A 163 -7.91 6.79 -1.74
N PRO A 164 -7.74 6.55 -3.05
CA PRO A 164 -6.97 5.40 -3.53
C PRO A 164 -5.48 5.49 -3.16
N ILE A 165 -4.91 6.71 -3.19
CA ILE A 165 -3.53 6.97 -2.78
C ILE A 165 -3.36 6.70 -1.28
N LEU A 166 -4.31 7.16 -0.45
CA LEU A 166 -4.35 6.89 0.99
C LEU A 166 -4.50 5.41 1.30
N LEU A 167 -5.34 4.69 0.54
CA LEU A 167 -5.48 3.24 0.69
C LEU A 167 -4.15 2.54 0.41
N ALA A 168 -3.47 2.91 -0.67
CA ALA A 168 -2.14 2.37 -1.00
C ALA A 168 -1.11 2.69 0.10
N LEU A 169 -1.12 3.92 0.61
CA LEU A 169 -0.26 4.34 1.71
C LEU A 169 -0.56 3.54 2.99
N ALA A 170 -1.83 3.39 3.36
CA ALA A 170 -2.26 2.69 4.57
C ALA A 170 -1.94 1.19 4.52
N VAL A 171 -2.17 0.54 3.37
CA VAL A 171 -1.78 -0.86 3.15
C VAL A 171 -0.27 -1.02 3.30
N SER A 172 0.51 -0.12 2.68
CA SER A 172 1.97 -0.14 2.78
C SER A 172 2.44 0.15 4.22
N ALA A 173 1.87 1.14 4.89
CA ALA A 173 2.22 1.48 6.27
C ALA A 173 1.91 0.32 7.22
N GLY A 174 0.75 -0.34 7.08
CA GLY A 174 0.40 -1.53 7.85
C GLY A 174 1.41 -2.68 7.67
N LEU A 175 1.89 -2.91 6.45
CA LEU A 175 2.96 -3.87 6.18
C LEU A 175 4.28 -3.44 6.85
N GLY A 176 4.63 -2.17 6.76
CA GLY A 176 5.81 -1.60 7.41
C GLY A 176 5.77 -1.76 8.93
N VAL A 177 4.63 -1.48 9.57
CA VAL A 177 4.40 -1.70 11.00
C VAL A 177 4.57 -3.19 11.35
N GLY A 178 3.97 -4.09 10.56
CA GLY A 178 4.10 -5.53 10.76
C GLY A 178 5.56 -6.00 10.71
N MET A 179 6.35 -5.47 9.78
CA MET A 179 7.78 -5.75 9.68
C MET A 179 8.57 -5.20 10.86
N ALA A 180 8.33 -3.95 11.23
CA ALA A 180 9.01 -3.31 12.35
C ALA A 180 8.75 -4.09 13.65
N TRP A 181 7.49 -4.47 13.88
CA TRP A 181 7.09 -5.28 15.02
C TRP A 181 7.73 -6.67 15.02
N GLY A 182 7.70 -7.36 13.88
CA GLY A 182 8.35 -8.68 13.74
C GLY A 182 9.86 -8.61 13.99
N GLY A 183 10.52 -7.54 13.53
CA GLY A 183 11.93 -7.28 13.80
C GLY A 183 12.23 -7.06 15.28
N LEU A 184 11.40 -6.28 15.98
CA LEU A 184 11.51 -6.04 17.42
C LEU A 184 11.37 -7.34 18.22
N LEU A 185 10.36 -8.16 17.91
CA LEU A 185 10.16 -9.45 18.57
C LEU A 185 11.33 -10.39 18.35
N ALA A 186 11.88 -10.43 17.12
CA ALA A 186 13.04 -11.24 16.82
C ALA A 186 14.30 -10.78 17.58
N LEU A 187 14.48 -9.47 17.74
CA LEU A 187 15.58 -8.90 18.51
C LEU A 187 15.46 -9.23 20.00
N ALA A 188 14.27 -9.05 20.58
CA ALA A 188 14.00 -9.41 21.98
C ALA A 188 14.27 -10.90 22.25
N GLY A 189 13.87 -11.78 21.32
CA GLY A 189 14.16 -13.22 21.42
C GLY A 189 15.66 -13.57 21.34
N ARG A 190 16.45 -12.81 20.57
CA ARG A 190 17.93 -12.99 20.51
C ARG A 190 18.62 -12.55 21.79
N ILE A 191 18.15 -11.46 22.41
CA ILE A 191 18.67 -10.97 23.69
C ILE A 191 18.41 -12.00 24.80
N GLY A 192 17.18 -12.55 24.87
CA GLY A 192 16.84 -13.58 25.85
C GLY A 192 17.65 -14.89 25.69
N ARG A 193 17.95 -15.29 24.45
CA ARG A 193 18.75 -16.51 24.18
C ARG A 193 20.24 -16.36 24.48
N ARG A 194 20.79 -15.14 24.42
CA ARG A 194 22.20 -14.89 24.81
C ARG A 194 22.42 -14.99 26.32
N GLY A 195 21.41 -14.67 27.14
CA GLY A 195 21.48 -14.84 28.60
C GLY A 195 21.32 -16.28 29.09
N ALA A 196 20.79 -17.18 28.25
CA ALA A 196 20.47 -18.55 28.60
C ALA A 196 21.47 -19.60 28.07
N GLN A 197 22.63 -19.21 27.55
CA GLN A 197 23.66 -20.20 27.22
C GLN A 197 24.18 -20.83 28.52
N PRO A 198 23.97 -22.15 28.75
CA PRO A 198 24.57 -22.80 29.90
C PRO A 198 26.08 -22.75 29.75
N VAL A 199 26.76 -22.25 30.79
CA VAL A 199 28.23 -22.33 30.90
C VAL A 199 28.60 -23.79 30.68
N PRO A 200 29.44 -24.13 29.68
CA PRO A 200 29.82 -25.51 29.45
C PRO A 200 30.51 -26.03 30.71
N LEU A 201 29.87 -26.99 31.39
CA LEU A 201 30.37 -27.69 32.59
C LEU A 201 31.57 -28.60 32.26
N ARG A 202 32.47 -28.15 31.36
CA ARG A 202 33.64 -28.90 30.90
C ARG A 202 34.88 -28.64 31.77
N SER A 203 34.76 -27.86 32.85
CA SER A 203 35.88 -27.50 33.73
C SER A 203 35.83 -28.12 35.13
N LEU A 204 34.80 -28.89 35.49
CA LEU A 204 34.71 -29.50 36.83
C LEU A 204 35.28 -30.92 36.91
N ASP A 205 35.41 -31.64 35.79
CA ASP A 205 35.96 -33.01 35.79
C ASP A 205 37.50 -33.07 35.75
N ALA A 206 38.17 -31.96 35.43
CA ALA A 206 39.65 -31.92 35.32
C ALA A 206 40.37 -31.67 36.66
N ARG A 207 39.65 -31.45 37.76
CA ARG A 207 40.24 -31.21 39.10
C ARG A 207 39.97 -32.30 40.13
N ALA A 208 39.27 -33.37 39.77
CA ALA A 208 38.96 -34.49 40.68
C ALA A 208 39.85 -35.73 40.47
N GLY A 209 40.90 -35.63 39.64
CA GLY A 209 41.75 -36.77 39.26
C GLY A 209 43.25 -36.49 39.33
N GLY A 210 43.74 -35.87 40.41
CA GLY A 210 45.18 -35.67 40.67
C GLY A 210 45.49 -35.65 42.15
#